data_AF-A0A225V5E8-F1
#
_entry.id   AF-A0A225V5E8-F1
#
_cell.length_a   1.000
_cell.length_b   1.000
_cell.length_c   1.000
_cell.angle_alpha   90.00
_cell.angle_beta   90.00
_cell.angle_gamma   90.00
#
_symmetry.space_group_name_H-M   'P 1'
#
loop_
_entity.id
_entity.type
_entity.pdbx_description
1 polymer ?
#
loop_
_entity_poly.entity_id
_entity_poly.type
_entity_poly.pdbx_seq_one_letter_code
_entity_poly.pdbx_strand_id
1 'polypeptide(L)'
;MKSFADVLQRSMVLNPASRHKVMNNFWLKSRDPPEEVFNILRLKDKDFEDNPLLLRYAKLYGRKVEGTTFSELQAFSFLLNANVDTKLLGVELQTIKQIPDLKKFAQNIQARLFRYNMNNNRVKPDRSGMLLANPRPDWGYIFKLPKTDPMYATLNAYTLQYAAERGGHIMFRQVKGLFANNDQDAAITAATKA
;
A
#
# COMPACT_ATOMS: atom_id res chain seq x y z
N MET A 1 -16.44 20.93 9.38
CA MET A 1 -17.44 21.41 8.39
C MET A 1 -16.83 21.22 7.01
N LYS A 2 -17.58 20.67 6.04
CA LYS A 2 -17.09 20.52 4.65
C LYS A 2 -17.18 21.89 3.99
N SER A 3 -16.07 22.42 3.47
CA SER A 3 -16.14 23.67 2.70
C SER A 3 -16.68 23.37 1.30
N PHE A 4 -17.38 24.33 0.67
CA PHE A 4 -17.77 24.23 -0.74
C PHE A 4 -16.53 24.03 -1.65
N ALA A 5 -15.38 24.61 -1.25
CA ALA A 5 -14.12 24.43 -1.93
C ALA A 5 -13.64 22.96 -1.89
N ASP A 6 -13.76 22.24 -0.77
CA ASP A 6 -13.32 20.84 -0.67
C ASP A 6 -14.12 19.93 -1.61
N VAL A 7 -15.42 20.23 -1.77
CA VAL A 7 -16.31 19.50 -2.68
C VAL A 7 -15.91 19.73 -4.14
N LEU A 8 -15.58 20.97 -4.50
CA LEU A 8 -15.08 21.32 -5.84
C LEU A 8 -13.71 20.70 -6.13
N GLN A 9 -12.76 20.78 -5.19
CA GLN A 9 -11.43 20.19 -5.35
C GLN A 9 -11.53 18.68 -5.56
N ARG A 10 -12.41 18.00 -4.82
CA ARG A 10 -12.69 16.58 -5.04
C ARG A 10 -13.27 16.29 -6.42
N SER A 11 -14.27 17.05 -6.87
CA SER A 11 -14.89 16.79 -8.18
C SER A 11 -13.91 17.03 -9.33
N MET A 12 -12.96 17.96 -9.17
CA MET A 12 -11.87 18.21 -10.13
C MET A 12 -10.87 17.07 -10.22
N VAL A 13 -10.70 16.28 -9.17
CA VAL A 13 -9.76 15.14 -9.11
C VAL A 13 -10.37 13.85 -9.68
N LEU A 14 -11.69 13.68 -9.55
CA LEU A 14 -12.41 12.47 -9.99
C LEU A 14 -12.66 12.42 -11.51
N ASN A 15 -12.14 13.35 -12.32
CA ASN A 15 -12.41 13.47 -13.76
C ASN A 15 -11.27 14.22 -14.51
N PRO A 16 -10.92 13.88 -15.76
CA PRO A 16 -9.85 12.93 -16.12
C PRO A 16 -8.43 13.34 -15.65
N ALA A 17 -7.46 12.42 -15.80
CA ALA A 17 -6.07 12.53 -15.30
C ALA A 17 -5.29 13.80 -15.68
N SER A 18 -5.73 14.56 -16.69
CA SER A 18 -5.16 15.87 -17.02
C SER A 18 -5.34 16.90 -15.90
N ARG A 19 -6.40 16.79 -15.09
CA ARG A 19 -6.69 17.69 -13.96
C ARG A 19 -5.87 17.38 -12.70
N HIS A 20 -5.31 16.17 -12.62
CA HIS A 20 -4.45 15.74 -11.51
C HIS A 20 -3.21 16.62 -11.35
N LYS A 21 -2.57 17.00 -12.47
CA LYS A 21 -1.42 17.91 -12.47
C LYS A 21 -1.80 19.31 -11.99
N VAL A 22 -2.98 19.79 -12.37
CA VAL A 22 -3.51 21.10 -11.96
C VAL A 22 -3.75 21.10 -10.45
N MET A 23 -4.39 20.06 -9.92
CA MET A 23 -4.68 19.95 -8.49
C MET A 23 -3.42 19.79 -7.64
N ASN A 24 -2.46 18.96 -8.06
CA ASN A 24 -1.17 18.85 -7.37
C ASN A 24 -0.42 20.20 -7.32
N ASN A 25 -0.47 20.98 -8.40
CA ASN A 25 0.13 22.31 -8.43
C ASN A 25 -0.63 23.30 -7.54
N PHE A 26 -1.96 23.22 -7.50
CA PHE A 26 -2.80 24.06 -6.64
C PHE A 26 -2.48 23.81 -5.16
N TRP A 27 -2.57 22.57 -4.69
CA TRP A 27 -2.24 22.21 -3.30
C TRP A 27 -0.80 22.59 -2.95
N LEU A 28 0.14 22.39 -3.86
CA LEU A 28 1.54 22.75 -3.63
C LEU A 28 1.73 24.27 -3.47
N LYS A 29 1.03 25.10 -4.25
CA LYS A 29 1.06 26.56 -4.12
C LYS A 29 0.44 27.02 -2.80
N SER A 30 -0.66 26.39 -2.40
CA SER A 30 -1.33 26.63 -1.10
C SER A 30 -0.53 26.09 0.09
N ARG A 31 0.48 25.25 -0.17
CA ARG A 31 1.24 24.50 0.85
C ARG A 31 0.33 23.63 1.72
N ASP A 32 -0.71 23.05 1.13
CA ASP A 32 -1.61 22.15 1.84
C ASP A 32 -0.85 20.86 2.20
N PRO A 33 -0.77 20.45 3.47
CA PRO A 33 -0.04 19.24 3.82
C PRO A 33 -0.75 18.00 3.26
N PRO A 34 -0.03 16.89 2.99
CA PRO A 34 -0.64 15.69 2.45
C PRO A 34 -1.77 15.12 3.31
N GLU A 35 -1.74 15.33 4.64
CA GLU A 35 -2.86 14.95 5.52
C GLU A 35 -4.14 15.73 5.18
N GLU A 36 -4.03 17.02 4.87
CA GLU A 36 -5.17 17.86 4.52
C GLU A 36 -5.75 17.46 3.16
N VAL A 37 -4.87 17.19 2.18
CA VAL A 37 -5.30 16.68 0.87
C VAL A 37 -6.01 15.33 0.99
N PHE A 38 -5.53 14.43 1.86
CA PHE A 38 -6.22 13.17 2.15
C PHE A 38 -7.65 13.40 2.67
N ASN A 39 -7.82 14.35 3.60
CA ASN A 39 -9.11 14.69 4.18
C ASN A 39 -10.06 15.30 3.14
N ILE A 40 -9.56 16.24 2.32
CA ILE A 40 -10.31 16.87 1.21
C ILE A 40 -10.83 15.81 0.24
N LEU A 41 -10.00 14.79 -0.04
CA LEU A 41 -10.36 13.68 -0.94
C LEU A 41 -11.23 12.60 -0.26
N ARG A 42 -11.33 12.58 1.08
CA ARG A 42 -11.94 11.49 1.90
C ARG A 42 -11.49 10.12 1.42
N LEU A 43 -10.17 9.93 1.37
CA LEU A 43 -9.59 8.65 0.95
C LEU A 43 -9.74 7.55 2.01
N LYS A 44 -10.16 7.90 3.23
CA LYS A 44 -10.54 6.90 4.24
C LYS A 44 -11.71 6.02 3.81
N ASP A 45 -12.67 6.59 3.08
CA ASP A 45 -13.95 5.95 2.74
C ASP A 45 -13.97 5.44 1.28
N LYS A 46 -12.81 5.35 0.63
CA LYS A 46 -12.68 5.00 -0.80
C LYS A 46 -11.50 4.08 -1.04
N ASP A 47 -11.62 3.20 -2.03
CA ASP A 47 -10.49 2.43 -2.56
C ASP A 47 -9.47 3.41 -3.19
N PHE A 48 -8.19 3.30 -2.82
CA PHE A 48 -7.13 4.13 -3.39
C PHE A 48 -6.74 3.69 -4.81
N GLU A 49 -7.33 2.59 -5.31
CA GLU A 49 -7.01 1.97 -6.60
C GLU A 49 -7.10 2.95 -7.77
N ASP A 50 -8.07 3.86 -7.74
CA ASP A 50 -8.28 4.84 -8.83
C ASP A 50 -7.38 6.06 -8.74
N ASN A 51 -6.57 6.22 -7.67
CA ASN A 51 -5.93 7.50 -7.45
C ASN A 51 -4.60 7.50 -6.67
N PRO A 52 -3.46 7.25 -7.34
CA PRO A 52 -2.14 7.42 -6.73
C PRO A 52 -1.79 8.89 -6.40
N LEU A 53 -2.71 9.85 -6.60
CA LEU A 53 -2.43 11.27 -6.44
C LEU A 53 -1.96 11.65 -5.07
N LEU A 54 -2.51 11.06 -4.01
CA LEU A 54 -2.05 11.39 -2.66
C LEU A 54 -0.58 11.04 -2.49
N LEU A 55 -0.14 9.84 -2.91
CA LEU A 55 1.26 9.45 -2.76
C LEU A 55 2.18 10.26 -3.68
N ARG A 56 1.71 10.62 -4.89
CA ARG A 56 2.44 11.56 -5.77
C ARG A 56 2.56 12.93 -5.13
N TYR A 57 1.48 13.44 -4.56
CA TYR A 57 1.44 14.74 -3.91
C TYR A 57 2.32 14.75 -2.65
N ALA A 58 2.20 13.76 -1.78
CA ALA A 58 3.05 13.56 -0.61
C ALA A 58 4.54 13.58 -0.98
N LYS A 59 4.93 12.85 -2.02
CA LYS A 59 6.30 12.83 -2.53
C LYS A 59 6.74 14.19 -3.09
N LEU A 60 5.86 14.92 -3.79
CA LEU A 60 6.14 16.25 -4.32
C LEU A 60 6.29 17.30 -3.22
N TYR A 61 5.37 17.29 -2.25
CA TYR A 61 5.33 18.19 -1.10
C TYR A 61 6.63 18.12 -0.30
N GLY A 62 7.04 16.91 0.11
CA GLY A 62 8.27 16.71 0.88
C GLY A 62 9.57 17.04 0.14
N ARG A 63 9.53 17.30 -1.17
CA ARG A 63 10.69 17.75 -1.97
C ARG A 63 10.73 19.26 -2.20
N LYS A 64 9.57 19.92 -2.22
CA LYS A 64 9.43 21.29 -2.75
C LYS A 64 9.08 22.33 -1.70
N VAL A 65 8.67 21.94 -0.51
CA VAL A 65 8.34 22.86 0.57
C VAL A 65 9.49 22.89 1.58
N GLU A 66 10.29 23.96 1.52
CA GLU A 66 11.42 24.19 2.43
C GLU A 66 10.98 24.14 3.90
N GLY A 67 11.79 23.51 4.76
CA GLY A 67 11.47 23.34 6.18
C GLY A 67 10.47 22.22 6.49
N THR A 68 9.87 21.58 5.48
CA THR A 68 8.97 20.42 5.69
C THR A 68 9.53 19.18 4.99
N THR A 69 9.78 18.12 5.74
CA THR A 69 9.97 16.78 5.18
C THR A 69 8.67 16.02 5.42
N PHE A 70 7.98 15.64 4.35
CA PHE A 70 6.94 14.61 4.43
C PHE A 70 7.60 13.28 4.03
N SER A 71 8.18 12.63 5.03
CA SER A 71 8.89 11.36 4.87
C SER A 71 7.92 10.20 4.65
N GLU A 72 8.45 9.09 4.12
CA GLU A 72 7.72 7.81 4.03
C GLU A 72 7.22 7.33 5.40
N LEU A 73 7.91 7.71 6.49
CA LEU A 73 7.50 7.39 7.85
C LEU A 73 6.28 8.22 8.28
N GLN A 74 6.26 9.53 8.00
CA GLN A 74 5.08 10.37 8.25
C GLN A 74 3.89 9.92 7.42
N ALA A 75 4.11 9.60 6.13
CA ALA A 75 3.09 9.03 5.27
C ALA A 75 2.48 7.76 5.88
N PHE A 76 3.33 6.84 6.33
CA PHE A 76 2.90 5.59 6.95
C PHE A 76 2.15 5.82 8.27
N SER A 77 2.70 6.62 9.19
CA SER A 77 2.07 6.93 10.49
C SER A 77 0.70 7.58 10.30
N PHE A 78 0.59 8.50 9.34
CA PHE A 78 -0.68 9.13 9.00
C PHE A 78 -1.72 8.13 8.50
N LEU A 79 -1.36 7.26 7.56
CA LEU A 79 -2.28 6.24 7.02
C LEU A 79 -2.78 5.29 8.11
N LEU A 80 -1.93 4.92 9.07
CA LEU A 80 -2.35 4.15 10.24
C LEU A 80 -3.31 4.94 11.14
N ASN A 81 -2.98 6.20 11.47
CA ASN A 81 -3.82 7.05 12.32
C ASN A 81 -5.18 7.37 11.68
N ALA A 82 -5.24 7.42 10.35
CA ALA A 82 -6.48 7.58 9.59
C ALA A 82 -7.39 6.34 9.64
N ASN A 83 -6.95 5.24 10.26
CA ASN A 83 -7.64 3.95 10.32
C ASN A 83 -7.97 3.39 8.92
N VAL A 84 -7.03 3.53 7.97
CA VAL A 84 -7.13 2.88 6.66
C VAL A 84 -7.07 1.36 6.84
N ASP A 85 -7.86 0.60 6.08
CA ASP A 85 -7.77 -0.86 6.11
C ASP A 85 -6.38 -1.29 5.62
N THR A 86 -5.55 -1.72 6.57
CA THR A 86 -4.18 -2.19 6.32
C THR A 86 -4.07 -3.33 5.30
N LYS A 87 -5.14 -4.09 5.06
CA LYS A 87 -5.17 -5.15 4.05
C LYS A 87 -5.24 -4.56 2.65
N LEU A 88 -6.22 -3.68 2.42
CA LEU A 88 -6.42 -2.98 1.16
C LEU A 88 -5.23 -2.08 0.85
N LEU A 89 -4.70 -1.40 1.86
CA LEU A 89 -3.50 -0.57 1.72
C LEU A 89 -2.29 -1.37 1.18
N GLY A 90 -2.13 -2.62 1.60
CA GLY A 90 -1.07 -3.49 1.09
C GLY A 90 -1.21 -3.77 -0.41
N VAL A 91 -2.44 -4.02 -0.86
CA VAL A 91 -2.80 -4.28 -2.26
C VAL A 91 -2.66 -3.03 -3.13
N GLU A 92 -3.13 -1.89 -2.62
CA GLU A 92 -3.02 -0.60 -3.30
C GLU A 92 -1.56 -0.19 -3.50
N LEU A 93 -0.73 -0.34 -2.45
CA LEU A 93 0.71 -0.10 -2.56
C LEU A 93 1.35 -1.05 -3.58
N GLN A 94 0.84 -2.27 -3.72
CA GLN A 94 1.30 -3.22 -4.74
C GLN A 94 0.97 -2.74 -6.16
N THR A 95 -0.21 -2.16 -6.38
CA THR A 95 -0.59 -1.53 -7.66
C THR A 95 0.27 -0.30 -7.94
N ILE A 96 0.47 0.57 -6.95
CA ILE A 96 1.26 1.81 -7.10
C ILE A 96 2.73 1.52 -7.40
N LYS A 97 3.26 0.36 -6.99
CA LYS A 97 4.63 -0.08 -7.34
C LYS A 97 4.87 -0.22 -8.84
N GLN A 98 3.82 -0.36 -9.64
CA GLN A 98 3.91 -0.42 -11.11
C GLN A 98 4.14 0.96 -11.74
N ILE A 99 3.95 2.03 -10.97
CA ILE A 99 4.17 3.41 -11.42
C ILE A 99 5.65 3.75 -11.21
N PRO A 100 6.46 3.96 -12.27
CA PRO A 100 7.92 4.05 -12.15
C PRO A 100 8.39 5.13 -11.17
N ASP A 101 7.75 6.31 -11.16
CA ASP A 101 8.14 7.39 -10.26
C ASP A 101 7.78 7.09 -8.80
N LEU A 102 6.78 6.26 -8.50
CA LEU A 102 6.33 5.97 -7.14
C LEU A 102 6.87 4.64 -6.59
N LYS A 103 7.44 3.80 -7.45
CA LYS A 103 7.85 2.43 -7.11
C LYS A 103 8.60 2.32 -5.79
N LYS A 104 9.67 3.10 -5.61
CA LYS A 104 10.49 3.06 -4.39
C LYS A 104 9.72 3.53 -3.14
N PHE A 105 8.92 4.58 -3.29
CA PHE A 105 8.13 5.14 -2.20
C PHE A 105 7.07 4.14 -1.72
N ALA A 106 6.33 3.54 -2.66
CA ALA A 106 5.33 2.53 -2.35
C ALA A 106 5.96 1.24 -1.79
N GLN A 107 7.10 0.80 -2.32
CA GLN A 107 7.88 -0.32 -1.75
C GLN A 107 8.24 -0.09 -0.29
N ASN A 108 8.73 1.11 0.04
CA ASN A 108 9.17 1.43 1.39
C ASN A 108 8.00 1.48 2.38
N ILE A 109 6.87 2.09 2.00
CA ILE A 109 5.67 2.10 2.83
C ILE A 109 5.11 0.68 3.01
N GLN A 110 5.06 -0.11 1.94
CA GLN A 110 4.55 -1.49 2.01
C GLN A 110 5.42 -2.37 2.91
N ALA A 111 6.75 -2.24 2.83
CA ALA A 111 7.66 -2.97 3.72
C ALA A 111 7.45 -2.60 5.20
N ARG A 112 7.17 -1.32 5.49
CA ARG A 112 6.83 -0.85 6.84
C ARG A 112 5.48 -1.40 7.31
N LEU A 113 4.47 -1.38 6.46
CA LEU A 113 3.16 -1.95 6.72
C LEU A 113 3.27 -3.45 7.05
N PHE A 114 4.07 -4.19 6.29
CA PHE A 114 4.29 -5.60 6.52
C PHE A 114 4.94 -5.85 7.88
N ARG A 115 5.98 -5.09 8.25
CA ARG A 115 6.58 -5.15 9.59
C ARG A 115 5.59 -4.83 10.70
N TYR A 116 4.79 -3.79 10.52
CA TYR A 116 3.75 -3.43 11.48
C TYR A 116 2.76 -4.59 11.69
N ASN A 117 2.28 -5.20 10.60
CA ASN A 117 1.39 -6.35 10.68
C ASN A 117 2.07 -7.56 11.37
N MET A 118 3.35 -7.80 11.10
CA MET A 118 4.12 -8.89 11.72
C MET A 118 4.39 -8.66 13.21
N ASN A 119 4.70 -7.43 13.61
CA ASN A 119 5.16 -7.11 14.96
C ASN A 119 4.00 -6.75 15.90
N ASN A 120 3.09 -5.88 15.44
CA ASN A 120 2.02 -5.33 16.25
C ASN A 120 0.78 -6.23 16.18
N ASN A 121 0.38 -6.64 14.97
CA ASN A 121 -0.82 -7.44 14.76
C ASN A 121 -0.54 -8.96 14.82
N ARG A 122 0.73 -9.37 14.94
CA ARG A 122 1.19 -10.77 14.96
C ARG A 122 0.64 -11.61 13.80
N VAL A 123 0.46 -10.97 12.64
CA VAL A 123 -0.06 -11.64 11.44
C VAL A 123 1.02 -12.53 10.86
N LYS A 124 0.65 -13.79 10.59
CA LYS A 124 1.46 -14.78 9.87
C LYS A 124 1.02 -14.86 8.39
N PRO A 125 1.81 -15.45 7.48
CA PRO A 125 1.47 -15.50 6.05
C PRO A 125 0.10 -16.12 5.74
N ASP A 126 -0.26 -17.23 6.40
CA ASP A 126 -1.56 -17.89 6.28
C ASP A 126 -2.71 -16.97 6.70
N ARG A 127 -2.59 -16.30 7.85
CA ARG A 127 -3.57 -15.33 8.33
C ARG A 127 -3.65 -14.11 7.41
N SER A 128 -2.53 -13.63 6.87
CA SER A 128 -2.53 -12.56 5.87
C SER A 128 -3.30 -12.97 4.62
N GLY A 129 -3.12 -14.21 4.15
CA GLY A 129 -3.89 -14.78 3.06
C GLY A 129 -5.40 -14.76 3.36
N MET A 130 -5.81 -15.26 4.53
CA MET A 130 -7.22 -15.24 4.95
C MET A 130 -7.80 -13.82 5.03
N LEU A 131 -7.02 -12.86 5.54
CA LEU A 131 -7.46 -11.47 5.65
C LEU A 131 -7.66 -10.84 4.29
N LEU A 132 -6.75 -11.08 3.34
CA LEU A 132 -6.89 -10.62 1.95
C LEU A 132 -8.06 -11.30 1.24
N ALA A 133 -8.31 -12.57 1.52
CA ALA A 133 -9.34 -13.35 0.83
C ALA A 133 -10.78 -13.06 1.28
N ASN A 134 -10.97 -12.41 2.43
CA ASN A 134 -12.28 -12.11 3.02
C ASN A 134 -13.19 -11.38 2.00
N PRO A 135 -14.45 -11.82 1.80
CA PRO A 135 -15.23 -12.78 2.60
C PRO A 135 -15.11 -14.25 2.22
N ARG A 136 -14.15 -14.64 1.37
CA ARG A 136 -13.96 -16.06 1.04
C ARG A 136 -13.30 -16.82 2.20
N PRO A 137 -13.69 -18.09 2.43
CA PRO A 137 -13.18 -18.89 3.55
C PRO A 137 -11.76 -19.42 3.34
N ASP A 138 -11.29 -19.47 2.09
CA ASP A 138 -9.95 -19.90 1.72
C ASP A 138 -9.19 -18.80 0.98
N TRP A 139 -7.86 -18.79 1.16
CA TRP A 139 -6.96 -17.94 0.39
C TRP A 139 -6.44 -18.61 -0.88
N GLY A 140 -6.80 -19.88 -1.12
CA GLY A 140 -6.35 -20.63 -2.29
C GLY A 140 -6.81 -20.00 -3.60
N TYR A 141 -7.95 -19.30 -3.62
CA TYR A 141 -8.37 -18.55 -4.80
C TYR A 141 -7.36 -17.45 -5.22
N ILE A 142 -6.64 -16.82 -4.27
CA ILE A 142 -5.67 -15.76 -4.57
C ILE A 142 -4.58 -16.31 -5.50
N PHE A 143 -4.18 -17.57 -5.32
CA PHE A 143 -3.18 -18.21 -6.17
C PHE A 143 -3.72 -18.76 -7.50
N LYS A 144 -5.04 -18.70 -7.71
CA LYS A 144 -5.65 -18.89 -9.04
C LYS A 144 -5.67 -17.61 -9.87
N LEU A 145 -5.41 -16.45 -9.26
CA LEU A 145 -5.29 -15.17 -9.96
C LEU A 145 -3.98 -15.11 -10.76
N PRO A 146 -3.92 -14.30 -11.83
CA PRO A 146 -2.67 -14.03 -12.53
C PRO A 146 -1.58 -13.55 -11.55
N LYS A 147 -0.31 -13.89 -11.79
CA LYS A 147 0.81 -13.40 -10.95
C LYS A 147 0.95 -11.87 -10.94
N THR A 148 0.36 -11.20 -11.93
CA THR A 148 0.27 -9.74 -12.05
C THR A 148 -0.85 -9.14 -11.19
N ASP A 149 -1.77 -9.96 -10.69
CA ASP A 149 -2.85 -9.52 -9.83
C ASP A 149 -2.29 -8.92 -8.52
N PRO A 150 -2.75 -7.73 -8.11
CA PRO A 150 -2.27 -7.07 -6.90
C PRO A 150 -2.43 -7.90 -5.62
N MET A 151 -3.50 -8.70 -5.48
CA MET A 151 -3.70 -9.56 -4.30
C MET A 151 -2.69 -10.70 -4.27
N TYR A 152 -2.49 -11.38 -5.41
CA TYR A 152 -1.45 -12.40 -5.56
C TYR A 152 -0.09 -11.83 -5.19
N ALA A 153 0.26 -10.70 -5.81
CA ALA A 153 1.58 -10.11 -5.65
C ALA A 153 1.81 -9.58 -4.23
N THR A 154 0.76 -9.12 -3.55
CA THR A 154 0.81 -8.69 -2.14
C THR A 154 1.05 -9.86 -1.21
N LEU A 155 0.28 -10.96 -1.35
CA LEU A 155 0.45 -12.14 -0.50
C LEU A 155 1.83 -12.79 -0.70
N ASN A 156 2.30 -12.87 -1.95
CA ASN A 156 3.66 -13.33 -2.27
C ASN A 156 4.72 -12.43 -1.61
N ALA A 157 4.63 -11.09 -1.79
CA ALA A 157 5.59 -10.15 -1.21
C ALA A 157 5.60 -10.20 0.33
N TYR A 158 4.43 -10.30 0.96
CA TYR A 158 4.32 -10.44 2.41
C TYR A 158 4.98 -11.71 2.90
N THR A 159 4.70 -12.84 2.26
CA THR A 159 5.25 -14.16 2.62
C THR A 159 6.77 -14.19 2.48
N LEU A 160 7.31 -13.61 1.40
CA LEU A 160 8.75 -13.49 1.18
C LEU A 160 9.42 -12.60 2.23
N GLN A 161 8.83 -11.46 2.57
CA GLN A 161 9.37 -10.58 3.61
C GLN A 161 9.30 -11.25 4.99
N TYR A 162 8.21 -11.96 5.30
CA TYR A 162 8.06 -12.72 6.54
C TYR A 162 9.17 -13.77 6.69
N ALA A 163 9.37 -14.58 5.64
CA ALA A 163 10.40 -15.61 5.62
C ALA A 163 11.81 -15.02 5.81
N ALA A 164 12.10 -13.87 5.20
CA ALA A 164 13.38 -13.19 5.36
C ALA A 164 13.59 -12.64 6.77
N GLU A 165 12.58 -11.98 7.35
CA GLU A 165 12.72 -11.30 8.64
C GLU A 165 12.57 -12.25 9.85
N ARG A 166 11.81 -13.34 9.72
CA ARG A 166 11.58 -14.31 10.81
C ARG A 166 12.41 -15.59 10.67
N GLY A 167 12.52 -16.12 9.46
CA GLY A 167 13.22 -17.38 9.18
C GLY A 167 14.64 -17.22 8.62
N GLY A 168 15.08 -15.98 8.39
CA GLY A 168 16.39 -15.67 7.84
C GLY A 168 16.58 -16.09 6.38
N HIS A 169 17.84 -16.05 5.93
CA HIS A 169 18.18 -16.21 4.51
C HIS A 169 17.87 -17.61 3.95
N ILE A 170 18.00 -18.66 4.76
CA ILE A 170 17.73 -20.04 4.34
C ILE A 170 16.24 -20.22 4.03
N MET A 171 15.37 -19.82 4.96
CA MET A 171 13.93 -19.92 4.77
C MET A 171 13.46 -19.03 3.62
N PHE A 172 13.99 -17.81 3.51
CA PHE A 172 13.71 -16.94 2.36
C PHE A 172 13.99 -17.63 1.02
N ARG A 173 15.14 -18.28 0.87
CA ARG A 173 15.49 -19.00 -0.37
C ARG A 173 14.55 -20.18 -0.62
N GLN A 174 14.21 -20.94 0.41
CA GLN A 174 13.26 -22.04 0.33
C GLN A 174 11.88 -21.56 -0.16
N VAL A 175 11.30 -20.57 0.53
CA VAL A 175 9.97 -20.01 0.20
C VAL A 175 9.97 -19.41 -1.21
N LYS A 176 11.03 -18.70 -1.59
CA LYS A 176 11.19 -18.15 -2.94
C LYS A 176 11.23 -19.25 -4.00
N GLY A 177 11.92 -20.36 -3.74
CA GLY A 177 11.96 -21.52 -4.63
C GLY A 177 10.59 -22.18 -4.80
N LEU A 178 9.84 -22.33 -3.72
CA LEU A 178 8.48 -22.89 -3.75
C LEU A 178 7.53 -22.02 -4.61
N PHE A 179 7.58 -20.69 -4.46
CA PHE A 179 6.82 -19.79 -5.34
C PHE A 179 7.24 -19.87 -6.81
N ALA A 180 8.54 -20.06 -7.10
CA ALA A 180 9.03 -20.21 -8.47
C ALA A 180 8.51 -21.49 -9.13
N ASN A 181 8.34 -22.56 -8.35
CA ASN A 181 7.83 -23.85 -8.80
C ASN A 181 6.29 -23.95 -8.80
N ASN A 182 5.58 -22.85 -8.55
CA ASN A 182 4.11 -22.81 -8.39
C ASN A 182 3.60 -23.73 -7.27
N ASP A 183 4.37 -23.87 -6.19
CA ASP A 183 3.97 -24.59 -4.97
C ASP A 183 3.68 -23.56 -3.86
N GLN A 184 2.63 -22.77 -4.06
CA GLN A 184 2.34 -21.63 -3.18
C GLN A 184 1.85 -22.06 -1.79
N ASP A 185 1.18 -23.22 -1.70
CA ASP A 185 0.69 -23.75 -0.43
C ASP A 185 1.85 -24.19 0.47
N ALA A 186 2.83 -24.88 -0.11
CA ALA A 186 4.06 -25.20 0.61
C ALA A 186 4.85 -23.92 0.94
N ALA A 187 4.86 -22.91 0.07
CA ALA A 187 5.55 -21.65 0.34
C ALA A 187 5.00 -20.93 1.59
N ILE A 188 3.67 -20.80 1.69
CA ILE A 188 3.02 -20.22 2.87
C ILE A 188 3.26 -21.09 4.11
N THR A 189 3.08 -22.40 3.98
CA THR A 189 3.26 -23.34 5.10
C THR A 189 4.70 -23.32 5.63
N ALA A 190 5.69 -23.24 4.74
CA ALA A 190 7.10 -23.12 5.12
C ALA A 190 7.37 -21.79 5.85
N ALA A 191 6.84 -20.67 5.35
CA ALA A 191 7.03 -19.36 5.96
C ALA A 191 6.36 -19.23 7.34
N THR A 192 5.18 -19.84 7.55
CA THR A 192 4.43 -19.80 8.83
C THR A 192 5.13 -20.53 9.98
N LYS A 193 6.08 -21.42 9.67
CA LYS A 193 6.89 -22.17 10.63
C LYS A 193 8.07 -21.38 11.20
N ALA A 194 8.34 -20.17 10.69
CA ALA A 194 9.29 -19.24 11.31
C ALA A 194 8.75 -18.70 12.64
#